data_AF-A0A4Y2C2Y5-F1
#
_entry.id   AF-A0A4Y2C2Y5-F1
#
_cell.length_a   1.000
_cell.length_b   1.000
_cell.length_c   1.000
_cell.angle_alpha   90.00
_cell.angle_beta   90.00
_cell.angle_gamma   90.00
#
_symmetry.space_group_name_H-M   'P 1'
#
loop_
_entity.id
_entity.type
_entity.pdbx_description
1 polymer ?
#
loop_
_entity_poly.entity_id
_entity_poly.type
_entity_poly.pdbx_seq_one_letter_code
_entity_poly.pdbx_strand_id
1 'polypeptide(L)'
;FHISGSGDEYLDLSQIQLYVQAKILKADGSPISKEIKTGDIASPETKIGPVNLFLHSLFSQVDVSLNDRLVSNSSNTYPYRSFIETLLNHGFDSKTSQLTSEMFYKDSDNGLEKRSKFFESSATVDMIGGLYSDLFHQERLLLNLVDLKIKLIRSKPEFCFQGEEGHKVVLEKISLFVRKVRVSPGVILGNVKALEKKLRSIQLTEYFAKYIPFPKEACQWYKTIF
;
A
#
# COMPACT_ATOMS: atom_id res chain seq x y z
N PHE A 1 -0.71 4.12 -13.54
CA PHE A 1 0.27 5.18 -13.83
C PHE A 1 1.27 4.71 -14.86
N HIS A 2 1.63 5.58 -15.82
CA HIS A 2 2.67 5.34 -16.81
C HIS A 2 3.65 6.52 -16.76
N ILE A 3 4.92 6.23 -16.49
CA ILE A 3 5.99 7.22 -16.38
C ILE A 3 6.97 6.92 -17.50
N SER A 4 6.96 7.77 -18.52
CA SER A 4 7.89 7.64 -19.64
C SER A 4 9.32 7.94 -19.21
N GLY A 5 10.25 7.08 -19.63
CA GLY A 5 11.67 7.26 -19.49
C GLY A 5 12.14 8.42 -20.37
N SER A 6 12.52 9.54 -19.75
CA SER A 6 13.17 10.64 -20.44
C SER A 6 14.62 10.27 -20.80
N GLY A 7 15.21 10.93 -21.80
CA GLY A 7 16.61 10.74 -22.19
C GLY A 7 17.62 11.32 -21.19
N ASP A 8 17.25 12.41 -20.49
CA ASP A 8 18.20 13.20 -19.68
C ASP A 8 18.03 13.01 -18.16
N GLU A 9 16.99 12.28 -17.75
CA GLU A 9 16.59 12.17 -16.35
C GLU A 9 16.49 10.71 -15.94
N TYR A 10 17.03 10.40 -14.76
CA TYR A 10 16.94 9.09 -14.15
C TYR A 10 15.79 9.10 -13.12
N LEU A 11 15.24 7.93 -12.82
CA LEU A 11 14.15 7.80 -11.86
C LEU A 11 14.67 7.34 -10.50
N ASP A 12 14.31 8.06 -9.44
CA ASP A 12 14.52 7.58 -8.08
C ASP A 12 13.29 6.79 -7.63
N LEU A 13 13.43 5.47 -7.63
CA LEU A 13 12.36 4.52 -7.27
C LEU A 13 12.08 4.49 -5.76
N SER A 14 13.08 4.82 -4.95
CA SER A 14 12.99 4.75 -3.48
C SER A 14 12.13 5.88 -2.87
N GLN A 15 11.79 6.88 -3.68
CA GLN A 15 11.06 8.07 -3.27
C GLN A 15 9.74 8.23 -4.03
N ILE A 16 9.24 7.14 -4.61
CA ILE A 16 7.90 7.12 -5.22
C ILE A 16 6.86 7.05 -4.10
N GLN A 17 5.95 8.03 -4.09
CA GLN A 17 4.87 8.10 -3.12
C GLN A 17 3.51 8.08 -3.82
N LEU A 18 2.62 7.24 -3.33
CA LEU A 18 1.21 7.21 -3.72
C LEU A 18 0.42 8.13 -2.79
N TYR A 19 -0.35 9.04 -3.37
CA TYR A 19 -1.29 9.89 -2.67
C TYR A 19 -2.72 9.52 -3.07
N VAL A 20 -3.59 9.39 -2.07
CA VAL A 20 -5.00 9.00 -2.24
C VAL A 20 -5.89 9.87 -1.37
N GLN A 21 -6.92 10.44 -1.97
CA GLN A 21 -8.09 10.97 -1.27
C GLN A 21 -9.22 9.96 -1.32
N ALA A 22 -9.71 9.57 -0.14
CA ALA A 22 -10.79 8.62 -0.01
C ALA A 22 -11.89 9.12 0.92
N LYS A 23 -13.12 8.66 0.65
CA LYS A 23 -14.28 8.75 1.54
C LYS A 23 -14.84 7.37 1.79
N ILE A 24 -15.47 7.20 2.94
CA ILE A 24 -16.27 6.01 3.25
C ILE A 24 -17.75 6.42 3.22
N LEU A 25 -18.54 5.69 2.45
CA LEU A 25 -19.99 5.84 2.38
C LEU A 25 -20.66 4.52 2.76
N LYS A 26 -21.95 4.57 3.11
CA LYS A 26 -22.78 3.38 3.15
C LYS A 26 -22.98 2.80 1.75
N ALA A 27 -23.42 1.55 1.64
CA ALA A 27 -23.60 0.85 0.37
C ALA A 27 -24.58 1.59 -0.55
N ASP A 28 -25.64 2.17 0.02
CA ASP A 28 -26.63 3.03 -0.66
C ASP A 28 -26.05 4.36 -1.16
N GLY A 29 -24.84 4.74 -0.72
CA GLY A 29 -24.18 6.00 -1.05
C GLY A 29 -24.50 7.14 -0.08
N SER A 30 -25.28 6.90 0.98
CA SER A 30 -25.49 7.90 2.02
C SER A 30 -24.21 8.11 2.84
N PRO A 31 -24.05 9.29 3.46
CA PRO A 31 -22.98 9.51 4.43
C PRO A 31 -23.10 8.57 5.63
N ILE A 32 -21.96 8.30 6.27
CA ILE A 32 -21.91 7.71 7.61
C ILE A 32 -22.37 8.79 8.58
N SER A 33 -23.45 8.54 9.30
CA SER A 33 -23.92 9.43 10.37
C SER A 33 -22.86 9.46 11.48
N LYS A 34 -22.60 10.65 12.06
CA LYS A 34 -22.00 10.71 13.39
C LYS A 34 -22.93 9.95 14.31
N GLU A 35 -22.44 8.94 14.99
CA GLU A 35 -23.11 8.41 16.17
C GLU A 35 -23.24 9.58 17.16
N ILE A 36 -24.40 10.24 17.14
CA ILE A 36 -24.76 11.25 18.11
C ILE A 36 -24.92 10.49 19.42
N LYS A 37 -23.93 10.60 20.31
CA LYS A 37 -24.15 10.30 21.72
C LYS A 37 -25.21 11.26 22.26
N THR A 38 -26.46 10.82 22.37
CA THR A 38 -27.38 11.31 23.39
C THR A 38 -28.46 10.26 23.64
N GLY A 39 -28.37 9.56 24.78
CA GLY A 39 -29.42 8.67 25.29
C GLY A 39 -28.86 7.42 25.96
N ASP A 40 -29.16 7.26 27.25
CA ASP A 40 -28.69 6.22 28.18
C ASP A 40 -29.19 4.78 27.90
N ILE A 41 -29.32 4.37 26.64
CA ILE A 41 -29.63 2.99 26.28
C ILE A 41 -28.72 2.60 25.11
N ALA A 42 -27.53 2.12 25.47
CA ALA A 42 -26.53 1.65 24.54
C ALA A 42 -27.08 0.49 23.69
N SER A 43 -27.58 0.79 22.49
CA SER A 43 -27.41 -0.14 21.38
C SER A 43 -25.91 -0.33 21.18
N PRO A 44 -25.41 -1.57 21.01
CA PRO A 44 -24.02 -1.78 20.64
C PRO A 44 -23.88 -1.30 19.20
N GLU A 45 -23.65 -0.01 19.00
CA GLU A 45 -23.40 0.52 17.68
C GLU A 45 -22.11 -0.14 17.16
N THR A 46 -22.25 -0.84 16.04
CA THR A 46 -21.17 -1.63 15.46
C THR A 46 -20.10 -0.67 14.95
N LYS A 47 -19.10 -0.40 15.78
CA LYS A 47 -17.98 0.51 15.46
C LYS A 47 -17.31 0.06 14.16
N ILE A 48 -17.68 0.71 13.06
CA ILE A 48 -17.04 0.48 11.77
C ILE A 48 -15.85 1.40 11.60
N GLY A 49 -14.78 0.87 11.05
CA GLY A 49 -13.62 1.66 10.66
C GLY A 49 -12.84 1.02 9.54
N PRO A 50 -11.94 1.78 8.92
CA PRO A 50 -10.98 1.21 7.99
C PRO A 50 -10.05 0.25 8.72
N VAL A 51 -9.64 -0.81 8.01
CA VAL A 51 -8.58 -1.69 8.49
C VAL A 51 -7.28 -0.90 8.69
N ASN A 52 -6.38 -1.47 9.49
CA ASN A 52 -5.08 -0.87 9.74
C ASN A 52 -4.27 -0.75 8.44
N LEU A 53 -3.40 0.26 8.36
CA LEU A 53 -2.63 0.57 7.15
C LEU A 53 -3.56 0.72 5.92
N PHE A 54 -4.58 1.57 6.08
CA PHE A 54 -5.72 1.64 5.16
C PHE A 54 -5.30 1.97 3.72
N LEU A 55 -4.32 2.88 3.53
CA LEU A 55 -3.82 3.27 2.21
C LEU A 55 -3.45 2.06 1.35
N HIS A 56 -2.76 1.09 1.95
CA HIS A 56 -2.32 -0.13 1.28
C HIS A 56 -3.45 -1.13 1.10
N SER A 57 -4.34 -1.22 2.08
CA SER A 57 -5.50 -2.10 2.04
C SER A 57 -6.51 -1.75 0.95
N LEU A 58 -6.45 -0.54 0.37
CA LEU A 58 -7.26 -0.14 -0.79
C LEU A 58 -6.98 -0.94 -2.06
N PHE A 59 -5.83 -1.63 -2.16
CA PHE A 59 -5.40 -2.33 -3.36
C PHE A 59 -5.02 -3.77 -3.06
N SER A 60 -5.60 -4.74 -3.77
CA SER A 60 -5.29 -6.16 -3.55
C SER A 60 -3.97 -6.56 -4.20
N GLN A 61 -3.56 -5.84 -5.23
CA GLN A 61 -2.39 -6.13 -6.04
C GLN A 61 -1.80 -4.84 -6.61
N VAL A 62 -0.48 -4.77 -6.64
CA VAL A 62 0.31 -3.68 -7.24
C VAL A 62 1.29 -4.29 -8.23
N ASP A 63 0.98 -4.12 -9.52
CA ASP A 63 1.85 -4.60 -10.59
C ASP A 63 2.78 -3.48 -11.04
N VAL A 64 4.08 -3.77 -11.07
CA VAL A 64 5.13 -2.88 -11.54
C VAL A 64 5.79 -3.51 -12.76
N SER A 65 5.83 -2.77 -13.87
CA SER A 65 6.46 -3.20 -15.12
C SER A 65 7.50 -2.19 -15.57
N LEU A 66 8.60 -2.68 -16.15
CA LEU A 66 9.66 -1.91 -16.78
C LEU A 66 9.69 -2.24 -18.28
N ASN A 67 9.53 -1.24 -19.16
CA ASN A 67 9.44 -1.45 -20.62
C ASN A 67 8.46 -2.59 -20.99
N ASP A 68 7.25 -2.54 -20.43
CA ASP A 68 6.17 -3.54 -20.56
C ASP A 68 6.48 -4.96 -20.04
N ARG A 69 7.66 -5.19 -19.47
CA ARG A 69 7.96 -6.43 -18.75
C ARG A 69 7.55 -6.31 -17.29
N LEU A 70 6.62 -7.15 -16.85
CA LEU A 70 6.26 -7.27 -15.44
C LEU A 70 7.49 -7.71 -14.62
N VAL A 71 7.81 -6.95 -13.57
CA VAL A 71 8.91 -7.23 -12.65
C VAL A 71 8.45 -7.53 -11.23
N SER A 72 7.25 -7.08 -10.85
CA SER A 72 6.64 -7.45 -9.56
C SER A 72 5.98 -8.82 -9.62
N ASN A 73 5.80 -9.43 -8.45
CA ASN A 73 4.92 -10.59 -8.31
C ASN A 73 3.44 -10.17 -8.35
N SER A 74 2.69 -10.63 -9.36
CA SER A 74 1.25 -10.40 -9.48
C SER A 74 0.48 -11.35 -8.56
N SER A 75 0.32 -10.97 -7.29
CA SER A 75 -0.51 -11.69 -6.32
C SER A 75 -1.52 -10.76 -5.63
N ASN A 76 -2.69 -11.32 -5.28
CA ASN A 76 -3.74 -10.63 -4.54
C ASN A 76 -3.43 -10.50 -3.03
N THR A 77 -2.15 -10.55 -2.65
CA THR A 77 -1.69 -10.55 -1.26
C THR A 77 -0.94 -9.28 -0.89
N TYR A 78 -1.05 -8.22 -1.71
CA TYR A 78 -0.34 -6.96 -1.49
C TYR A 78 -0.63 -6.36 -0.10
N PRO A 79 -1.89 -6.27 0.38
CA PRO A 79 -2.15 -5.68 1.71
C PRO A 79 -1.47 -6.43 2.86
N TYR A 80 -1.41 -7.77 2.78
CA TYR A 80 -0.74 -8.58 3.78
C TYR A 80 0.76 -8.37 3.75
N ARG A 81 1.33 -8.34 2.53
CA ARG A 81 2.75 -8.08 2.32
C ARG A 81 3.14 -6.71 2.89
N SER A 82 2.44 -5.65 2.50
CA SER A 82 2.70 -4.30 3.02
C SER A 82 2.58 -4.27 4.53
N PHE A 83 1.52 -4.84 5.10
CA PHE A 83 1.32 -4.81 6.55
C PHE A 83 2.44 -5.52 7.32
N ILE A 84 2.86 -6.71 6.86
CA ILE A 84 3.96 -7.45 7.48
C ILE A 84 5.29 -6.70 7.33
N GLU A 85 5.59 -6.16 6.15
CA GLU A 85 6.79 -5.35 5.92
C GLU A 85 6.80 -4.10 6.80
N THR A 86 5.67 -3.39 6.93
CA THR A 86 5.52 -2.26 7.86
C THR A 86 5.80 -2.67 9.31
N LEU A 87 5.29 -3.83 9.74
CA LEU A 87 5.48 -4.31 11.11
C LEU A 87 6.93 -4.71 11.39
N LEU A 88 7.63 -5.33 10.44
CA LEU A 88 8.98 -5.84 10.64
C LEU A 88 10.07 -4.78 10.41
N ASN A 89 9.88 -3.88 9.45
CA ASN A 89 10.93 -2.94 9.03
C ASN A 89 10.89 -1.58 9.75
N HIS A 90 9.80 -1.25 10.45
CA HIS A 90 9.65 0.05 11.10
C HIS A 90 9.70 -0.04 12.63
N GLY A 91 10.48 0.86 13.24
CA GLY A 91 10.56 1.06 14.68
C GLY A 91 9.33 1.79 15.26
N PHE A 92 9.31 1.95 16.59
CA PHE A 92 8.24 2.63 17.30
C PHE A 92 8.00 4.06 16.79
N ASP A 93 9.06 4.84 16.61
CA ASP A 93 8.97 6.25 16.20
C ASP A 93 8.34 6.41 14.82
N SER A 94 8.72 5.56 13.85
CA SER A 94 8.14 5.60 12.50
C SER A 94 6.66 5.21 12.51
N LYS A 95 6.28 4.23 13.34
CA LYS A 95 4.91 3.74 13.52
C LYS A 95 3.99 4.77 14.19
N THR A 96 4.52 5.66 15.02
CA THR A 96 3.75 6.73 15.68
C THR A 96 3.80 8.07 14.95
N SER A 97 4.72 8.24 14.00
CA SER A 97 4.87 9.45 13.18
C SER A 97 4.51 9.20 11.71
N GLN A 98 5.49 8.93 10.85
CA GLN A 98 5.34 8.86 9.39
C GLN A 98 4.22 7.92 8.96
N LEU A 99 4.13 6.71 9.52
CA LEU A 99 3.14 5.71 9.09
C LEU A 99 1.69 6.09 9.42
N THR A 100 1.47 7.09 10.29
CA THR A 100 0.11 7.63 10.52
C THR A 100 -0.47 8.26 9.25
N SER A 101 0.36 8.74 8.33
CA SER A 101 -0.06 9.24 7.00
C SER A 101 -0.59 8.15 6.06
N GLU A 102 -0.27 6.89 6.36
CA GLU A 102 -0.77 5.69 5.67
C GLU A 102 -1.93 5.02 6.45
N MET A 103 -2.43 5.71 7.48
CA MET A 103 -3.44 5.24 8.43
C MET A 103 -2.99 4.03 9.27
N PHE A 104 -1.69 3.95 9.58
CA PHE A 104 -1.21 2.98 10.57
C PHE A 104 -1.48 3.49 11.99
N TYR A 105 -2.23 2.71 12.76
CA TYR A 105 -2.45 2.95 14.18
C TYR A 105 -2.43 1.62 14.93
N LYS A 106 -1.65 1.51 15.99
CA LYS A 106 -1.55 0.27 16.77
C LYS A 106 -2.92 -0.11 17.38
N ASP A 107 -3.42 -1.30 17.05
CA ASP A 107 -4.77 -1.70 17.45
C ASP A 107 -4.92 -1.95 18.95
N SER A 108 -3.83 -2.27 19.68
CA SER A 108 -3.84 -2.35 21.15
C SER A 108 -4.19 -1.02 21.83
N ASP A 109 -4.02 0.11 21.14
CA ASP A 109 -4.11 1.46 21.71
C ASP A 109 -5.31 2.22 21.11
N ASN A 110 -6.45 1.52 20.99
CA ASN A 110 -7.68 2.00 20.34
C ASN A 110 -7.46 2.46 18.89
N GLY A 111 -6.62 1.75 18.14
CA GLY A 111 -6.24 2.09 16.77
C GLY A 111 -7.44 2.25 15.84
N LEU A 112 -8.41 1.33 15.90
CA LEU A 112 -9.64 1.40 15.11
C LEU A 112 -10.41 2.70 15.36
N GLU A 113 -10.54 3.13 16.62
CA GLU A 113 -11.25 4.38 16.94
C GLU A 113 -10.57 5.60 16.34
N LYS A 114 -9.24 5.67 16.47
CA LYS A 114 -8.45 6.77 15.92
C LYS A 114 -8.61 6.83 14.41
N ARG A 115 -8.62 5.67 13.73
CA ARG A 115 -8.82 5.61 12.28
C ARG A 115 -10.25 5.99 11.86
N SER A 116 -11.27 5.47 12.56
CA SER A 116 -12.68 5.79 12.27
C SER A 116 -12.99 7.28 12.38
N LYS A 117 -12.39 7.97 13.37
CA LYS A 117 -12.56 9.42 13.58
C LYS A 117 -12.28 10.27 12.34
N PHE A 118 -11.32 9.88 11.52
CA PHE A 118 -10.99 10.63 10.30
C PHE A 118 -12.11 10.57 9.25
N PHE A 119 -12.92 9.52 9.25
CA PHE A 119 -13.98 9.29 8.25
C PHE A 119 -15.39 9.57 8.79
N GLU A 120 -15.50 10.15 10.00
CA GLU A 120 -16.78 10.60 10.54
C GLU A 120 -17.48 11.58 9.59
N SER A 121 -18.80 11.47 9.50
CA SER A 121 -19.61 12.26 8.54
C SER A 121 -19.18 12.07 7.08
N SER A 122 -18.51 10.98 6.73
CA SER A 122 -17.97 10.73 5.40
C SER A 122 -17.03 11.83 4.89
N ALA A 123 -16.21 12.39 5.79
CA ALA A 123 -15.17 13.33 5.42
C ALA A 123 -14.16 12.71 4.42
N THR A 124 -13.62 13.54 3.52
CA THR A 124 -12.47 13.17 2.71
C THR A 124 -11.25 13.07 3.61
N VAL A 125 -10.49 11.98 3.46
CA VAL A 125 -9.20 11.82 4.13
C VAL A 125 -8.11 11.74 3.08
N ASP A 126 -7.09 12.58 3.28
CA ASP A 126 -5.84 12.56 2.54
C ASP A 126 -4.88 11.53 3.12
N MET A 127 -4.35 10.65 2.28
CA MET A 127 -3.34 9.66 2.66
C MET A 127 -2.19 9.70 1.68
N ILE A 128 -0.97 9.50 2.18
CA ILE A 128 0.24 9.44 1.35
C ILE A 128 1.22 8.42 1.92
N GLY A 129 1.86 7.65 1.06
CA GLY A 129 2.78 6.59 1.48
C GLY A 129 3.63 6.03 0.35
N GLY A 130 4.69 5.31 0.70
CA GLY A 130 5.52 4.60 -0.27
C GLY A 130 4.82 3.33 -0.77
N LEU A 131 5.05 2.90 -2.02
CA LEU A 131 4.50 1.62 -2.49
C LEU A 131 5.40 0.44 -2.06
N TYR A 132 4.79 -0.66 -1.62
CA TYR A 132 5.53 -1.88 -1.24
C TYR A 132 5.75 -2.79 -2.45
N SER A 133 6.90 -2.65 -3.10
CA SER A 133 7.36 -3.54 -4.16
C SER A 133 8.86 -3.76 -4.02
N ASP A 134 9.36 -4.92 -4.39
CA ASP A 134 10.79 -5.26 -4.33
C ASP A 134 11.64 -4.22 -5.09
N LEU A 135 11.09 -3.68 -6.18
CA LEU A 135 11.75 -2.66 -6.99
C LEU A 135 11.88 -1.30 -6.29
N PHE A 136 10.98 -0.96 -5.36
CA PHE A 136 10.99 0.35 -4.68
C PHE A 136 11.89 0.38 -3.46
N HIS A 137 12.40 -0.78 -3.01
CA HIS A 137 13.34 -0.88 -1.89
C HIS A 137 14.81 -0.75 -2.29
N GLN A 138 15.11 -0.60 -3.59
CA GLN A 138 16.48 -0.48 -4.08
C GLN A 138 16.93 0.98 -4.17
N GLU A 139 18.16 1.26 -3.70
CA GLU A 139 18.71 2.61 -3.61
C GLU A 139 19.26 3.16 -4.95
N ARG A 140 19.29 2.35 -6.02
CA ARG A 140 19.88 2.78 -7.30
C ARG A 140 18.82 3.44 -8.18
N LEU A 141 19.26 4.50 -8.85
CA LEU A 141 18.42 5.15 -9.85
C LEU A 141 18.13 4.21 -11.04
N LEU A 142 16.88 4.25 -11.50
CA LEU A 142 16.48 3.67 -12.78
C LEU A 142 17.09 4.53 -13.89
N LEU A 143 17.74 3.89 -14.85
CA LEU A 143 18.35 4.60 -15.97
C LEU A 143 17.30 5.29 -16.83
N ASN A 144 17.76 6.27 -17.59
CA ASN A 144 17.00 6.89 -18.67
C ASN A 144 16.49 5.85 -19.69
N LEU A 145 15.47 6.23 -20.45
CA LEU A 145 14.84 5.39 -21.50
C LEU A 145 14.25 4.06 -21.00
N VAL A 146 13.96 3.96 -19.70
CA VAL A 146 13.17 2.86 -19.14
C VAL A 146 11.82 3.40 -18.67
N ASP A 147 10.76 2.92 -19.30
CA ASP A 147 9.38 3.25 -18.95
C ASP A 147 8.96 2.46 -17.71
N LEU A 148 8.42 3.17 -16.71
CA LEU A 148 7.85 2.58 -15.50
C LEU A 148 6.33 2.60 -15.58
N LYS A 149 5.70 1.43 -15.46
CA LYS A 149 4.25 1.28 -15.40
C LYS A 149 3.84 0.69 -14.07
N ILE A 150 2.93 1.36 -13.37
CA ILE A 150 2.36 0.90 -12.10
C ILE A 150 0.86 0.73 -12.28
N LYS A 151 0.37 -0.49 -12.08
CA LYS A 151 -1.05 -0.82 -12.12
C LYS A 151 -1.50 -1.22 -10.72
N LEU A 152 -2.48 -0.49 -10.21
CA LEU A 152 -3.09 -0.73 -8.90
C LEU A 152 -4.44 -1.41 -9.12
N ILE A 153 -4.65 -2.58 -8.52
CA ILE A 153 -5.91 -3.32 -8.58
C ILE A 153 -6.63 -3.13 -7.24
N ARG A 154 -7.88 -2.69 -7.28
CA ARG A 154 -8.68 -2.38 -6.08
C ARG A 154 -8.97 -3.63 -5.26
N SER A 155 -8.81 -3.52 -3.94
CA SER A 155 -9.32 -4.51 -3.00
C SER A 155 -10.84 -4.54 -3.01
N LYS A 156 -11.39 -5.67 -2.59
CA LYS A 156 -12.83 -5.75 -2.32
C LYS A 156 -13.20 -4.92 -1.08
N PRO A 157 -14.40 -4.35 -1.01
CA PRO A 157 -14.83 -3.53 0.12
C PRO A 157 -14.73 -4.26 1.47
N GLU A 158 -15.02 -5.57 1.50
CA GLU A 158 -15.03 -6.36 2.74
C GLU A 158 -13.64 -6.44 3.38
N PHE A 159 -12.58 -6.37 2.57
CA PHE A 159 -11.20 -6.33 3.08
C PHE A 159 -10.82 -4.95 3.63
N CYS A 160 -11.45 -3.88 3.14
CA CYS A 160 -11.09 -2.50 3.48
C CYS A 160 -11.59 -2.08 4.87
N PHE A 161 -12.54 -2.81 5.46
CA PHE A 161 -13.22 -2.43 6.68
C PHE A 161 -13.11 -3.47 7.78
N GLN A 162 -13.20 -2.98 9.01
CA GLN A 162 -13.38 -3.78 10.21
C GLN A 162 -14.69 -3.32 10.87
N GLY A 163 -15.67 -4.21 10.96
CA GLY A 163 -17.00 -3.90 11.50
C GLY A 163 -18.12 -4.46 10.63
N GLU A 164 -19.27 -3.78 10.65
CA GLU A 164 -20.47 -4.18 9.92
C GLU A 164 -20.30 -4.08 8.40
N GLU A 165 -20.94 -5.01 7.68
CA GLU A 165 -20.97 -4.99 6.22
C GLU A 165 -21.82 -3.84 5.68
N GLY A 166 -21.82 -3.63 4.37
CA GLY A 166 -22.67 -2.62 3.73
C GLY A 166 -22.05 -1.22 3.65
N HIS A 167 -20.72 -1.13 3.58
CA HIS A 167 -19.99 0.12 3.37
C HIS A 167 -19.10 0.02 2.12
N LYS A 168 -18.82 1.17 1.50
CA LYS A 168 -17.97 1.26 0.30
C LYS A 168 -16.99 2.40 0.41
N VAL A 169 -15.78 2.17 -0.12
CA VAL A 169 -14.76 3.22 -0.25
C VAL A 169 -14.89 3.89 -1.60
N VAL A 170 -15.03 5.21 -1.60
CA VAL A 170 -14.99 6.06 -2.79
C VAL A 170 -13.62 6.74 -2.84
N LEU A 171 -12.91 6.58 -3.97
CA LEU A 171 -11.63 7.26 -4.20
C LEU A 171 -11.91 8.52 -5.02
N GLU A 172 -11.67 9.69 -4.44
CA GLU A 172 -11.92 10.97 -5.12
C GLU A 172 -10.73 11.39 -5.98
N LYS A 173 -9.51 11.15 -5.49
CA LYS A 173 -8.28 11.51 -6.19
C LYS A 173 -7.20 10.49 -5.90
N ILE A 174 -6.43 10.14 -6.93
CA ILE A 174 -5.25 9.29 -6.81
C ILE A 174 -4.14 9.95 -7.63
N SER A 175 -3.02 10.26 -6.98
CA SER A 175 -1.85 10.86 -7.62
C SER A 175 -0.60 10.08 -7.24
N LEU A 176 0.37 10.05 -8.15
CA LEU A 176 1.68 9.45 -7.90
C LEU A 176 2.74 10.55 -7.94
N PHE A 177 3.48 10.70 -6.86
CA PHE A 177 4.65 11.58 -6.78
C PHE A 177 5.89 10.79 -7.13
N VAL A 178 6.64 11.29 -8.11
CA VAL A 178 7.81 10.61 -8.67
C VAL A 178 8.97 11.58 -8.73
N ARG A 179 10.13 11.17 -8.21
CA ARG A 179 11.34 11.98 -8.24
C ARG A 179 12.17 11.64 -9.48
N LYS A 180 12.43 12.67 -10.30
CA LYS A 180 13.35 12.60 -11.43
C LYS A 180 14.66 13.29 -11.06
N VAL A 181 15.78 12.67 -11.40
CA VAL A 181 17.12 13.15 -11.08
C VAL A 181 17.85 13.46 -12.37
N ARG A 182 18.31 14.69 -12.52
CA ARG A 182 19.22 15.09 -13.60
C ARG A 182 20.62 14.69 -13.22
N VAL A 183 21.20 13.81 -14.03
CA VAL A 183 22.55 13.29 -13.81
C VAL A 183 23.52 14.02 -14.74
N SER A 184 24.77 14.22 -14.31
CA SER A 184 25.76 14.85 -15.16
C SER A 184 26.01 14.06 -16.46
N PRO A 185 26.25 14.72 -17.61
CA PRO A 185 26.42 14.03 -18.89
C PRO A 185 27.55 12.99 -18.90
N GLY A 186 28.64 13.25 -18.13
CA GLY A 186 29.75 12.32 -18.01
C GLY A 186 29.37 10.98 -17.38
N VAL A 187 28.45 10.97 -16.42
CA VAL A 187 27.94 9.75 -15.79
C VAL A 187 27.01 9.00 -16.75
N ILE A 188 26.18 9.72 -17.51
CA ILE A 188 25.32 9.10 -18.54
C ILE A 188 26.19 8.40 -19.59
N LEU A 189 27.22 9.08 -20.10
CA LEU A 189 28.16 8.49 -21.06
C LEU A 189 28.94 7.31 -20.45
N GLY A 190 29.31 7.40 -19.19
CA GLY A 190 29.94 6.29 -18.45
C GLY A 190 29.02 5.07 -18.37
N ASN A 191 27.73 5.28 -18.08
CA ASN A 191 26.74 4.21 -18.06
C ASN A 191 26.54 3.58 -19.44
N VAL A 192 26.49 4.37 -20.53
CA VAL A 192 26.41 3.86 -21.91
C VAL A 192 27.61 2.96 -22.23
N LYS A 193 28.84 3.42 -21.96
CA LYS A 193 30.07 2.63 -22.17
C LYS A 193 30.13 1.37 -21.31
N ALA A 194 29.55 1.41 -20.10
CA ALA A 194 29.48 0.24 -19.23
C ALA A 194 28.47 -0.80 -19.76
N LEU A 195 27.33 -0.34 -20.27
CA LEU A 195 26.27 -1.19 -20.84
C LEU A 195 26.71 -1.89 -22.13
N GLU A 196 27.56 -1.27 -22.93
CA GLU A 196 28.18 -1.90 -24.12
C GLU A 196 29.03 -3.12 -23.74
N LYS A 197 29.68 -3.09 -22.57
CA LYS A 197 30.57 -4.16 -22.10
C LYS A 197 29.83 -5.25 -21.34
N LYS A 198 28.82 -4.87 -20.55
CA LYS A 198 28.11 -5.79 -19.66
C LYS A 198 26.69 -5.31 -19.39
N LEU A 199 25.75 -6.26 -19.38
CA LEU A 199 24.38 -6.02 -18.93
C LEU A 199 24.35 -5.51 -17.48
N ARG A 200 23.53 -4.49 -17.23
CA ARG A 200 23.31 -3.98 -15.86
C ARG A 200 22.47 -4.99 -15.08
N SER A 201 23.02 -5.44 -13.96
CA SER A 201 22.27 -6.20 -12.96
C SER A 201 21.80 -5.24 -11.86
N ILE A 202 20.50 -5.28 -11.57
CA ILE A 202 19.93 -4.69 -10.36
C ILE A 202 19.64 -5.87 -9.44
N GLN A 203 20.26 -5.89 -8.27
CA GLN A 203 19.93 -6.89 -7.26
C GLN A 203 18.61 -6.49 -6.60
N LEU A 204 17.65 -7.40 -6.65
CA LEU A 204 16.36 -7.25 -6.00
C LEU A 204 16.32 -8.22 -4.82
N THR A 205 15.97 -7.72 -3.65
CA THR A 205 15.58 -8.56 -2.52
C THR A 205 14.10 -8.81 -2.64
N GLU A 206 13.71 -10.06 -2.91
CA GLU A 206 12.31 -10.41 -3.12
C GLU A 206 11.64 -10.87 -1.81
N TYR A 207 10.50 -10.24 -1.47
CA TYR A 207 9.66 -10.64 -0.35
C TYR A 207 8.37 -11.28 -0.85
N PHE A 208 8.15 -12.55 -0.48
CA PHE A 208 6.99 -13.33 -0.88
C PHE A 208 6.12 -13.72 0.31
N ALA A 209 4.82 -13.41 0.23
CA ALA A 209 3.81 -14.06 1.06
C ALA A 209 3.24 -15.26 0.28
N LYS A 210 3.61 -16.48 0.67
CA LYS A 210 3.02 -17.71 0.12
C LYS A 210 1.98 -18.26 1.08
N TYR A 211 0.77 -18.50 0.58
CA TYR A 211 -0.22 -19.28 1.29
C TYR A 211 0.09 -20.77 1.11
N ILE A 212 0.50 -21.44 2.19
CA ILE A 212 0.70 -22.89 2.21
C ILE A 212 -0.47 -23.48 3.00
N PRO A 213 -1.43 -24.15 2.33
CA PRO A 213 -2.55 -24.79 3.04
C PRO A 213 -2.01 -25.95 3.88
N PHE A 214 -2.39 -26.00 5.15
CA PHE A 214 -2.10 -27.16 5.99
C PHE A 214 -2.96 -28.36 5.57
N PRO A 215 -2.37 -29.54 5.26
CA PRO A 215 -3.13 -30.74 4.94
C PRO A 215 -3.98 -31.19 6.14
N LYS A 216 -5.29 -31.38 5.92
CA LYS A 216 -6.23 -31.83 6.96
C LYS A 216 -5.84 -33.17 7.60
N GLU A 217 -5.09 -34.01 6.90
CA GLU A 217 -4.65 -35.33 7.36
C GLU A 217 -3.62 -35.26 8.51
N ALA A 218 -2.91 -34.14 8.65
CA ALA A 218 -1.97 -33.93 9.77
C ALA A 218 -2.67 -33.45 11.07
N CYS A 219 -3.97 -33.12 11.04
CA CYS A 219 -4.69 -32.49 12.15
C CYS A 219 -5.20 -33.44 13.25
N GLN A 220 -4.86 -34.73 13.22
CA GLN A 220 -5.37 -35.69 14.21
C GLN A 220 -4.82 -35.44 15.63
N TRP A 221 -3.74 -34.68 15.77
CA TRP A 221 -3.15 -34.29 17.06
C TRP A 221 -3.84 -33.10 17.76
N TYR A 222 -4.70 -32.34 17.07
CA TYR A 222 -5.35 -31.14 17.65
C TYR A 222 -6.67 -31.44 18.37
N LYS A 223 -7.21 -32.66 18.26
CA LYS A 223 -8.48 -33.06 18.90
C LYS A 223 -8.36 -33.42 20.39
N THR A 224 -7.19 -33.24 21.02
CA THR A 224 -6.95 -33.67 22.42
C THR A 224 -6.71 -32.51 23.39
N ILE A 225 -6.76 -31.24 22.95
CA ILE A 225 -6.46 -30.07 23.83
C ILE A 225 -7.54 -28.97 23.79
N PHE A 226 -8.79 -29.32 23.47
CA PHE A 226 -9.95 -28.46 23.78
C PHE A 226 -11.15 -29.32 24.20
#